data_AF-A0A8T0LF56-F1
#
_entry.id   AF-A0A8T0LF56-F1
#
_cell.length_a   1.000
_cell.length_b   1.000
_cell.length_c   1.000
_cell.angle_alpha   90.00
_cell.angle_beta   90.00
_cell.angle_gamma   90.00
#
_symmetry.space_group_name_H-M   'P 1'
#
loop_
_entity.id
_entity.type
_entity.pdbx_description
1 polymer ?
#
loop_
_entity_poly.entity_id
_entity_poly.type
_entity_poly.pdbx_seq_one_letter_code
_entity_poly.pdbx_strand_id
1 'polypeptide(L)'
;MTESHPGSSPLLSNYSDGGENKVNGLNDSDTVSERSGSARIPQVVEEIKDLYAIAIPTIATGLLTYGKSAISMHFLGKLGKNTLAGGSLAIGMANITGYSVISGLATALWLNFESLLLLFGQDPTISSIAATYLAYSIPDLLCQSLISPLKIFLRTQGLLENAADNVSTYGIIIQATSFMYNFPYALGLAVSTKVGNELGANRPNKAKASSYTALLCSCFTAIVAMLVMVSASNVWGLIFTDDEAVLSLLSTTLPIVGLCELGNCPQTTICGMLSGSARPALGAKINFLSFYGVGLPVGLFLCFGFHLGLLGLFLGLLSAQIVCAIAMVIALTRTDWKEQANRAKKLTGGMGEINGENNEDVEAAASECF
;
A
#
# COMPACT_ATOMS: atom_id res chain seq x y z
N MET A 1 -48.04 -41.05 -10.70
CA MET A 1 -48.78 -39.77 -10.57
C MET A 1 -48.31 -39.12 -9.29
N THR A 2 -47.61 -38.01 -9.22
CA THR A 2 -47.07 -37.05 -10.19
C THR A 2 -46.13 -36.18 -9.36
N GLU A 3 -44.90 -35.95 -9.84
CA GLU A 3 -43.92 -35.06 -9.22
C GLU A 3 -44.34 -33.59 -9.35
N SER A 4 -44.03 -32.77 -8.35
CA SER A 4 -44.20 -31.32 -8.33
C SER A 4 -42.84 -30.62 -8.48
N HIS A 5 -42.71 -29.84 -9.56
CA HIS A 5 -41.61 -28.91 -9.84
C HIS A 5 -41.35 -27.89 -8.72
N PRO A 6 -40.11 -27.37 -8.65
CA PRO A 6 -39.93 -25.95 -8.38
C PRO A 6 -39.07 -25.23 -9.45
N GLY A 7 -39.63 -24.11 -9.91
CA GLY A 7 -38.99 -22.85 -10.34
C GLY A 7 -37.59 -22.87 -10.97
N SER A 8 -37.55 -22.73 -12.29
CA SER A 8 -36.39 -22.23 -13.04
C SER A 8 -36.19 -20.73 -12.84
N SER A 9 -34.98 -20.34 -12.43
CA SER A 9 -34.48 -18.95 -12.53
C SER A 9 -33.65 -18.80 -13.82
N PRO A 10 -33.60 -17.61 -14.45
CA PRO A 10 -33.28 -17.46 -15.87
C PRO A 10 -31.84 -16.98 -16.09
N LEU A 11 -30.84 -17.88 -16.18
CA LEU A 11 -29.49 -17.51 -16.65
C LEU A 11 -28.78 -18.60 -17.47
N LEU A 12 -29.47 -19.65 -17.90
CA LEU A 12 -28.90 -20.75 -18.71
C LEU A 12 -29.74 -21.06 -19.95
N SER A 13 -29.97 -20.07 -20.80
CA SER A 13 -30.39 -20.33 -22.18
C SER A 13 -29.39 -19.71 -23.12
N ASN A 14 -28.48 -20.54 -23.63
CA ASN A 14 -27.97 -20.49 -25.02
C ASN A 14 -26.81 -21.49 -25.14
N TYR A 15 -27.13 -22.79 -25.11
CA TYR A 15 -26.24 -23.82 -25.65
C TYR A 15 -27.08 -25.03 -26.10
N SER A 16 -27.44 -25.01 -27.37
CA SER A 16 -27.84 -26.12 -28.26
C SER A 16 -28.28 -25.44 -29.56
N ASP A 17 -28.01 -25.89 -30.76
CA ASP A 17 -27.23 -26.98 -31.33
C ASP A 17 -27.16 -26.62 -32.84
N GLY A 18 -26.11 -27.02 -33.53
CA GLY A 18 -25.88 -26.63 -34.93
C GLY A 18 -24.68 -27.38 -35.48
N GLY A 19 -24.88 -28.68 -35.72
CA GLY A 19 -23.87 -29.53 -36.34
C GLY A 19 -23.64 -29.19 -37.81
N GLU A 20 -22.41 -29.38 -38.27
CA GLU A 20 -22.10 -30.09 -39.51
C GLU A 20 -20.61 -30.46 -39.59
N ASN A 21 -20.36 -31.73 -39.91
CA ASN A 21 -19.06 -32.32 -40.17
C ASN A 21 -18.43 -31.73 -41.45
N LYS A 22 -17.16 -31.33 -41.38
CA LYS A 22 -16.25 -31.46 -42.53
C LYS A 22 -14.80 -31.64 -42.08
N VAL A 23 -14.38 -32.91 -42.09
CA VAL A 23 -12.97 -33.31 -42.17
C VAL A 23 -12.45 -32.87 -43.55
N ASN A 24 -11.33 -32.15 -43.59
CA ASN A 24 -10.25 -32.33 -44.56
C ASN A 24 -9.12 -31.29 -44.37
N GLY A 25 -7.89 -31.81 -44.32
CA GLY A 25 -6.75 -31.19 -45.00
C GLY A 25 -5.78 -30.38 -44.15
N LEU A 26 -4.58 -30.94 -43.98
CA LEU A 26 -3.36 -30.28 -43.53
C LEU A 26 -3.11 -28.93 -44.20
N ASN A 27 -2.54 -27.99 -43.42
CA ASN A 27 -1.27 -27.35 -43.76
C ASN A 27 -0.67 -26.69 -42.51
N ASP A 28 0.21 -27.44 -41.85
CA ASP A 28 1.26 -26.91 -40.99
C ASP A 28 2.27 -26.17 -41.87
N SER A 29 2.22 -24.84 -41.81
CA SER A 29 3.37 -23.95 -41.89
C SER A 29 2.82 -22.55 -42.14
N ASP A 30 2.78 -21.72 -41.11
CA ASP A 30 3.31 -20.36 -41.19
C ASP A 30 3.15 -19.63 -39.85
N THR A 31 4.30 -19.38 -39.23
CA THR A 31 4.55 -18.29 -38.28
C THR A 31 3.99 -18.44 -36.86
N VAL A 32 4.70 -19.28 -36.10
CA VAL A 32 5.06 -18.95 -34.71
C VAL A 32 5.75 -17.58 -34.72
N SER A 33 4.99 -16.52 -34.43
CA SER A 33 5.55 -15.23 -34.05
C SER A 33 5.03 -14.89 -32.67
N GLU A 34 5.96 -14.90 -31.71
CA GLU A 34 5.83 -14.34 -30.38
C GLU A 34 5.04 -13.02 -30.43
N ARG A 35 3.90 -12.96 -29.73
CA ARG A 35 3.27 -11.69 -29.34
C ARG A 35 3.41 -11.50 -27.84
N SER A 36 4.65 -11.23 -27.43
CA SER A 36 4.91 -10.38 -26.28
C SER A 36 4.95 -8.94 -26.81
N GLY A 37 3.98 -8.10 -26.45
CA GLY A 37 4.03 -6.67 -26.81
C GLY A 37 2.67 -6.00 -26.95
N SER A 38 2.38 -5.10 -26.00
CA SER A 38 1.24 -4.18 -25.91
C SER A 38 -0.12 -4.82 -25.59
N ALA A 39 -0.55 -4.67 -24.33
CA ALA A 39 -1.97 -4.78 -23.99
C ALA A 39 -2.79 -3.86 -24.92
N ARG A 40 -3.93 -4.36 -25.43
CA ARG A 40 -4.85 -3.53 -26.22
C ARG A 40 -5.45 -2.48 -25.28
N ILE A 41 -5.44 -1.21 -25.68
CA ILE A 41 -5.99 -0.07 -24.91
C ILE A 41 -7.35 -0.37 -24.25
N PRO A 42 -8.33 -1.03 -24.91
CA PRO A 42 -9.59 -1.45 -24.27
C PRO A 42 -9.42 -2.28 -23.00
N GLN A 43 -8.43 -3.17 -22.96
CA GLN A 43 -8.17 -4.08 -21.85
C GLN A 43 -7.59 -3.33 -20.63
N VAL A 44 -6.75 -2.32 -20.87
CA VAL A 44 -6.24 -1.44 -19.81
C VAL A 44 -7.36 -0.61 -19.21
N VAL A 45 -8.28 -0.09 -20.03
CA VAL A 45 -9.43 0.69 -19.56
C VAL A 45 -10.37 -0.14 -18.68
N GLU A 46 -10.65 -1.38 -19.08
CA GLU A 46 -11.44 -2.31 -18.27
C GLU A 46 -10.76 -2.60 -16.93
N GLU A 47 -9.45 -2.84 -16.95
CA GLU A 47 -8.66 -3.09 -15.74
C GLU A 47 -8.66 -1.88 -14.78
N ILE A 48 -8.58 -0.66 -15.31
CA ILE A 48 -8.71 0.58 -14.52
C ILE A 48 -10.08 0.66 -13.85
N LYS A 49 -11.16 0.36 -14.59
CA LYS A 49 -12.52 0.42 -14.03
C LYS A 49 -12.68 -0.53 -12.85
N ASP A 50 -12.17 -1.75 -12.96
CA ASP A 50 -12.22 -2.73 -11.88
C ASP A 50 -11.44 -2.26 -10.63
N LEU A 51 -10.23 -1.74 -10.83
CA LEU A 51 -9.40 -1.22 -9.73
C LEU A 51 -10.10 -0.07 -9.00
N TYR A 52 -10.65 0.89 -9.75
CA TYR A 52 -11.33 2.03 -9.14
C TYR A 52 -12.72 1.69 -8.58
N ALA A 53 -13.40 0.65 -9.06
CA ALA A 53 -14.62 0.15 -8.43
C ALA A 53 -14.37 -0.28 -6.97
N ILE A 54 -13.20 -0.86 -6.69
CA ILE A 54 -12.79 -1.22 -5.32
C ILE A 54 -12.22 0.00 -4.58
N ALA A 55 -11.44 0.87 -5.24
CA ALA A 55 -10.78 1.98 -4.58
C ALA A 55 -11.71 3.15 -4.21
N ILE A 56 -12.75 3.45 -4.99
CA ILE A 56 -13.62 4.63 -4.80
C ILE A 56 -14.27 4.68 -3.41
N PRO A 57 -14.89 3.60 -2.89
CA PRO A 57 -15.44 3.60 -1.54
C PRO A 57 -14.39 3.88 -0.46
N THR A 58 -13.18 3.32 -0.61
CA THR A 58 -12.06 3.58 0.30
C THR A 58 -11.58 5.03 0.21
N ILE A 59 -11.51 5.60 -1.00
CA ILE A 59 -11.16 7.02 -1.18
C ILE A 59 -12.20 7.90 -0.50
N ALA A 60 -13.49 7.64 -0.70
CA ALA A 60 -14.57 8.44 -0.12
C ALA A 60 -14.53 8.42 1.43
N THR A 61 -14.38 7.24 2.03
CA THR A 61 -14.27 7.09 3.49
C THR A 61 -12.99 7.73 4.05
N GLY A 62 -11.86 7.60 3.34
CA GLY A 62 -10.61 8.24 3.73
C GLY A 62 -10.66 9.76 3.68
N LEU A 63 -11.28 10.35 2.65
CA LEU A 63 -11.47 11.80 2.55
C LEU A 63 -12.29 12.36 3.72
N LEU A 64 -13.32 11.65 4.18
CA LEU A 64 -14.09 12.04 5.37
C LEU A 64 -13.23 11.97 6.65
N THR A 65 -12.42 10.91 6.77
CA THR A 65 -11.54 10.70 7.93
C THR A 65 -10.46 11.77 8.03
N TYR A 66 -9.80 12.09 6.91
CA TYR A 66 -8.78 13.14 6.85
C TYR A 66 -9.39 14.55 6.93
N GLY A 67 -10.59 14.74 6.36
CA GLY A 67 -11.37 15.96 6.51
C GLY A 67 -11.61 16.33 7.97
N LYS A 68 -12.03 15.36 8.81
CA LYS A 68 -12.18 15.57 10.25
C LYS A 68 -10.89 16.08 10.91
N SER A 69 -9.75 15.47 10.57
CA SER A 69 -8.45 15.84 11.14
C SER A 69 -8.01 17.24 10.68
N ALA A 70 -8.25 17.58 9.42
CA ALA A 70 -7.92 18.90 8.87
C ALA A 70 -8.75 20.02 9.52
N ILE A 71 -10.05 19.80 9.77
CA ILE A 71 -10.91 20.75 10.48
C ILE A 71 -10.37 21.02 11.89
N SER A 72 -9.98 19.97 12.62
CA SER A 72 -9.38 20.15 13.96
C SER A 72 -8.10 20.98 13.88
N MET A 73 -7.25 20.71 12.89
CA MET A 73 -5.99 21.43 12.70
C MET A 73 -6.19 22.90 12.33
N HIS A 74 -7.23 23.20 11.55
CA HIS A 74 -7.62 24.57 11.21
C HIS A 74 -7.98 25.38 12.47
N PHE A 75 -8.80 24.82 13.37
CA PHE A 75 -9.14 25.49 14.63
C PHE A 75 -7.91 25.72 15.51
N LEU A 76 -7.03 24.72 15.63
CA LEU A 76 -5.80 24.86 16.42
C LEU A 76 -4.89 25.96 15.88
N GLY A 77 -4.84 26.14 14.56
CA GLY A 77 -3.99 27.14 13.94
C GLY A 77 -4.50 28.56 14.15
N LYS A 78 -5.82 28.75 14.21
CA LYS A 78 -6.45 30.04 14.55
C LYS A 78 -6.37 30.39 16.04
N LEU A 79 -6.14 29.42 16.92
CA LEU A 79 -5.89 29.64 18.35
C LEU A 79 -4.46 30.11 18.66
N GLY A 80 -3.56 30.07 17.68
CA GLY A 80 -2.20 30.58 17.79
C GLY A 80 -1.11 29.51 17.73
N LYS A 81 0.11 29.96 17.45
CA LYS A 81 1.29 29.14 17.13
C LYS A 81 1.61 28.06 18.16
N ASN A 82 1.62 28.41 19.45
CA ASN A 82 1.99 27.46 20.51
C ASN A 82 0.93 26.36 20.68
N THR A 83 -0.35 26.71 20.50
CA THR A 83 -1.47 25.76 20.52
C THR A 83 -1.40 24.81 19.33
N LEU A 84 -1.04 25.32 18.15
CA LEU A 84 -0.84 24.52 16.95
C LEU A 84 0.33 23.54 17.07
N ALA A 85 1.48 24.01 17.55
CA ALA A 85 2.64 23.18 17.83
C ALA A 85 2.32 22.10 18.86
N GLY A 86 1.68 22.49 19.97
CA GLY A 86 1.28 21.59 21.05
C GLY A 86 0.31 20.51 20.57
N GLY A 87 -0.70 20.88 19.77
CA GLY A 87 -1.64 19.90 19.24
C GLY A 87 -1.06 19.00 18.16
N SER A 88 -0.17 19.52 17.31
CA SER A 88 0.58 18.68 16.35
C SER A 88 1.44 17.64 17.07
N LEU A 89 2.13 18.08 18.13
CA LEU A 89 2.93 17.21 18.98
C LEU A 89 2.06 16.18 19.70
N ALA A 90 0.91 16.59 20.23
CA ALA A 90 -0.03 15.71 20.92
C ALA A 90 -0.67 14.68 19.98
N ILE A 91 -1.10 15.08 18.78
CA ILE A 91 -1.59 14.17 17.74
C ILE A 91 -0.50 13.18 17.34
N GLY A 92 0.72 13.68 17.14
CA GLY A 92 1.90 12.86 16.89
C GLY A 92 2.09 11.83 18.01
N MET A 93 2.17 12.27 19.26
CA MET A 93 2.38 11.40 20.42
C MET A 93 1.24 10.41 20.65
N ALA A 94 -0.02 10.81 20.43
CA ALA A 94 -1.19 9.96 20.57
C ALA A 94 -1.25 8.89 19.47
N ASN A 95 -0.89 9.23 18.23
CA ASN A 95 -0.74 8.24 17.17
C ASN A 95 0.41 7.29 17.47
N ILE A 96 1.49 7.77 18.07
CA ILE A 96 2.64 6.94 18.43
C ILE A 96 2.29 5.92 19.51
N THR A 97 1.80 6.38 20.66
CA THR A 97 1.53 5.52 21.81
C THR A 97 0.25 4.71 21.59
N GLY A 98 -0.80 5.35 21.08
CA GLY A 98 -2.09 4.71 20.82
C GLY A 98 -2.03 3.69 19.70
N TYR A 99 -1.48 4.04 18.52
CA TYR A 99 -1.45 3.12 17.38
C TYR A 99 -0.48 1.96 17.62
N SER A 100 0.66 2.18 18.29
CA SER A 100 1.59 1.09 18.63
C SER A 100 1.00 0.11 19.65
N VAL A 101 0.25 0.60 20.63
CA VAL A 101 -0.44 -0.27 21.61
C VAL A 101 -1.59 -1.03 20.95
N ILE A 102 -2.41 -0.36 20.13
CA ILE A 102 -3.51 -1.01 19.39
C ILE A 102 -2.95 -2.02 18.39
N SER A 103 -1.87 -1.70 17.69
CA SER A 103 -1.16 -2.60 16.78
C SER A 103 -0.58 -3.81 17.51
N GLY A 104 0.04 -3.61 18.69
CA GLY A 104 0.53 -4.71 19.53
C GLY A 104 -0.59 -5.62 20.02
N LEU A 105 -1.72 -5.05 20.44
CA LEU A 105 -2.92 -5.79 20.84
C LEU A 105 -3.59 -6.50 19.65
N ALA A 106 -3.64 -5.86 18.48
CA ALA A 106 -4.15 -6.44 17.24
C ALA A 106 -3.26 -7.59 16.76
N THR A 107 -1.94 -7.46 16.88
CA THR A 107 -0.97 -8.53 16.60
C THR A 107 -1.20 -9.72 17.54
N ALA A 108 -1.40 -9.47 18.83
CA ALA A 108 -1.73 -10.54 19.79
C ALA A 108 -3.07 -11.22 19.47
N LEU A 109 -4.07 -10.46 19.02
CA LEU A 109 -5.36 -11.00 18.58
C LEU A 109 -5.23 -11.82 17.29
N TRP A 110 -4.40 -11.37 16.35
CA TRP A 110 -4.13 -12.05 15.08
C TRP A 110 -3.36 -13.36 15.24
N LEU A 111 -2.44 -13.42 16.20
CA LEU A 111 -1.77 -14.67 16.59
C LEU A 111 -2.74 -15.70 17.19
N ASN A 112 -3.91 -15.26 17.68
CA ASN A 112 -4.96 -16.11 18.26
C ASN A 112 -6.21 -16.22 17.37
N PHE A 113 -6.12 -15.80 16.11
CA PHE A 113 -7.30 -15.64 15.22
C PHE A 113 -7.95 -16.98 14.85
N GLU A 114 -7.16 -18.04 14.71
CA GLU A 114 -7.65 -19.40 14.47
C GLU A 114 -8.51 -19.90 15.64
N SER A 115 -8.01 -19.76 16.88
CA SER A 115 -8.73 -20.11 18.11
C SER A 115 -10.04 -19.32 18.28
N LEU A 116 -10.05 -18.05 17.88
CA LEU A 116 -11.24 -17.20 17.92
C LEU A 116 -12.29 -17.61 16.88
N LEU A 117 -11.90 -17.89 15.64
CA LEU A 117 -12.84 -18.31 14.60
C LEU A 117 -13.41 -19.71 14.86
N LEU A 118 -12.59 -20.62 15.39
CA LEU A 118 -13.05 -21.92 15.86
C LEU A 118 -14.03 -21.79 17.04
N LEU A 119 -13.82 -20.81 17.94
CA LEU A 119 -14.74 -20.49 19.04
C LEU A 119 -16.10 -19.97 18.54
N PHE A 120 -16.13 -19.25 17.41
CA PHE A 120 -17.37 -18.79 16.76
C PHE A 120 -18.03 -19.84 15.84
N GLY A 121 -17.48 -21.06 15.77
CA GLY A 121 -18.04 -22.16 14.98
C GLY A 121 -17.77 -22.05 13.47
N GLN A 122 -16.74 -21.29 13.08
CA GLN A 122 -16.34 -21.13 11.68
C GLN A 122 -15.65 -22.40 11.15
N ASP A 123 -15.70 -22.62 9.84
CA ASP A 123 -15.04 -23.77 9.21
C ASP A 123 -13.54 -23.79 9.52
N PRO A 124 -12.98 -24.92 10.00
CA PRO A 124 -11.58 -25.02 10.40
C PRO A 124 -10.60 -24.69 9.28
N THR A 125 -10.97 -25.01 8.04
CA THR A 125 -10.14 -24.77 6.85
C THR A 125 -10.05 -23.30 6.51
N ILE A 126 -11.20 -22.60 6.54
CA ILE A 126 -11.26 -21.16 6.29
C ILE A 126 -10.56 -20.38 7.40
N SER A 127 -10.68 -20.85 8.65
CA SER A 127 -10.07 -20.23 9.83
C SER A 127 -8.55 -20.30 9.82
N SER A 128 -8.00 -21.47 9.45
CA SER A 128 -6.56 -21.69 9.34
C SER A 128 -5.93 -20.87 8.21
N ILE A 129 -6.59 -20.77 7.06
CA ILE A 129 -6.14 -19.94 5.93
C ILE A 129 -6.15 -18.44 6.31
N ALA A 130 -7.19 -17.98 6.99
CA ALA A 130 -7.29 -16.59 7.46
C ALA A 130 -6.21 -16.26 8.50
N ALA A 131 -5.94 -17.17 9.43
CA ALA A 131 -4.88 -17.01 10.44
C ALA A 131 -3.48 -16.98 9.80
N THR A 132 -3.22 -17.84 8.82
CA THR A 132 -1.95 -17.85 8.08
C THR A 132 -1.73 -16.53 7.33
N TYR A 133 -2.76 -16.00 6.68
CA TYR A 133 -2.69 -14.70 5.99
C TYR A 133 -2.43 -13.53 6.96
N LEU A 134 -3.08 -13.55 8.13
CA LEU A 134 -2.88 -12.55 9.18
C LEU A 134 -1.47 -12.64 9.77
N ALA A 135 -0.95 -13.86 9.99
CA ALA A 135 0.42 -14.07 10.46
C ALA A 135 1.47 -13.51 9.49
N TYR A 136 1.28 -13.68 8.18
CA TYR A 136 2.12 -13.05 7.16
C TYR A 136 2.05 -11.52 7.16
N SER A 137 0.97 -10.93 7.68
CA SER A 137 0.75 -9.48 7.73
C SER A 137 1.31 -8.83 9.02
N ILE A 138 1.68 -9.63 10.03
CA ILE A 138 2.25 -9.15 11.32
C ILE A 138 3.55 -8.33 11.15
N PRO A 139 4.53 -8.77 10.33
CA PRO A 139 5.77 -8.01 10.14
C PRO A 139 5.53 -6.61 9.54
N ASP A 140 4.52 -6.46 8.69
CA ASP A 140 4.12 -5.17 8.11
C ASP A 140 3.55 -4.24 9.19
N LEU A 141 2.67 -4.73 10.06
CA LEU A 141 2.09 -3.94 11.16
C LEU A 141 3.16 -3.46 12.16
N LEU A 142 4.09 -4.33 12.53
CA LEU A 142 5.18 -3.96 13.47
C LEU A 142 6.12 -2.92 12.85
N CYS A 143 6.46 -3.06 11.56
CA CYS A 143 7.25 -2.06 10.86
C CYS A 143 6.52 -0.71 10.75
N GLN A 144 5.24 -0.71 10.36
CA GLN A 144 4.38 0.49 10.32
C GLN A 144 4.32 1.20 11.69
N SER A 145 4.22 0.41 12.76
CA SER A 145 4.10 0.91 14.13
C SER A 145 5.39 1.52 14.67
N LEU A 146 6.56 1.09 14.19
CA LEU A 146 7.85 1.67 14.59
C LEU A 146 8.30 2.83 13.68
N ILE A 147 7.91 2.83 12.40
CA ILE A 147 8.33 3.83 11.39
C ILE A 147 7.66 5.19 11.59
N SER A 148 6.36 5.20 11.88
CA SER A 148 5.61 6.46 12.06
C SER A 148 6.06 7.26 13.29
N PRO A 149 6.31 6.62 14.45
CA PRO A 149 6.85 7.29 15.62
C PRO A 149 8.25 7.85 15.50
N LEU A 150 9.18 7.09 14.94
CA LEU A 150 10.56 7.52 14.92
C LEU A 150 10.76 8.73 14.00
N LYS A 151 10.02 8.79 12.87
CA LYS A 151 10.00 9.96 11.98
C LYS A 151 9.46 11.21 12.66
N ILE A 152 8.38 11.08 13.44
CA ILE A 152 7.77 12.21 14.15
C ILE A 152 8.65 12.62 15.33
N PHE A 153 9.12 11.67 16.14
CA PHE A 153 9.98 11.90 17.30
C PHE A 153 11.31 12.58 16.92
N LEU A 154 11.98 12.12 15.87
CA LEU A 154 13.22 12.76 15.39
C LEU A 154 12.98 14.16 14.80
N ARG A 155 11.77 14.43 14.29
CA ARG A 155 11.38 15.75 13.75
C ARG A 155 10.88 16.72 14.82
N THR A 156 10.40 16.24 15.96
CA THR A 156 9.80 17.04 17.03
C THR A 156 10.71 17.28 18.23
N GLN A 157 11.81 16.55 18.38
CA GLN A 157 12.82 16.88 19.39
C GLN A 157 13.38 18.27 19.09
N GLY A 158 13.33 19.16 20.08
CA GLY A 158 13.77 20.56 20.04
C GLY A 158 15.28 20.76 19.85
N LEU A 159 15.91 19.91 19.05
CA LEU A 159 17.28 19.99 18.56
C LEU A 159 17.45 21.04 17.46
N LEU A 160 16.35 21.46 16.83
CA LEU A 160 16.31 22.53 15.85
C LEU A 160 16.00 23.86 16.53
N GLU A 161 16.70 24.92 16.15
CA GLU A 161 16.31 26.30 16.49
C GLU A 161 14.85 26.53 16.04
N ASN A 162 14.06 27.23 16.86
CA ASN A 162 12.63 27.49 16.63
C ASN A 162 11.74 26.23 16.52
N ALA A 163 11.85 25.33 17.51
CA ALA A 163 11.07 24.09 17.58
C ALA A 163 9.55 24.26 17.37
N ALA A 164 8.94 25.33 17.90
CA ALA A 164 7.51 25.59 17.74
C ALA A 164 7.10 25.81 16.27
N ASP A 165 7.96 26.48 15.49
CA ASP A 165 7.71 26.81 14.09
C ASP A 165 7.85 25.55 13.23
N ASN A 166 8.88 24.74 13.50
CA ASN A 166 9.12 23.47 12.83
C ASN A 166 7.98 22.45 13.08
N VAL A 167 7.53 22.32 14.33
CA VAL A 167 6.46 21.39 14.71
C VAL A 167 5.12 21.82 14.12
N SER A 168 4.81 23.12 14.16
CA SER A 168 3.58 23.67 13.54
C SER A 168 3.58 23.46 12.03
N THR A 169 4.70 23.76 11.37
CA THR A 169 4.88 23.54 9.92
C THR A 169 4.66 22.07 9.57
N TYR A 170 5.30 21.16 10.32
CA TYR A 170 5.14 19.73 10.11
C TYR A 170 3.68 19.25 10.28
N GLY A 171 3.00 19.77 11.30
CA GLY A 171 1.60 19.48 11.55
C GLY A 171 0.66 19.94 10.44
N ILE A 172 0.97 21.02 9.73
CA ILE A 172 0.20 21.45 8.55
C ILE A 172 0.53 20.58 7.32
N ILE A 173 1.81 20.26 7.12
CA ILE A 173 2.29 19.40 6.01
C ILE A 173 1.67 18.01 6.07
N ILE A 174 1.57 17.42 7.26
CA ILE A 174 1.02 16.06 7.39
C ILE A 174 -0.44 16.02 6.95
N GLN A 175 -1.24 17.06 7.18
CA GLN A 175 -2.63 17.12 6.69
C GLN A 175 -2.69 17.16 5.17
N ALA A 176 -1.84 17.95 4.51
CA ALA A 176 -1.75 17.97 3.04
C ALA A 176 -1.39 16.57 2.51
N THR A 177 -0.37 15.95 3.11
CA THR A 177 0.14 14.64 2.72
C THR A 177 -0.91 13.56 2.93
N SER A 178 -1.65 13.58 4.04
CA SER A 178 -2.72 12.61 4.33
C SER A 178 -3.85 12.65 3.31
N PHE A 179 -4.26 13.84 2.85
CA PHE A 179 -5.24 13.94 1.76
C PHE A 179 -4.73 13.30 0.47
N MET A 180 -3.46 13.53 0.12
CA MET A 180 -2.87 12.99 -1.10
C MET A 180 -2.61 11.48 -1.01
N TYR A 181 -2.16 10.99 0.16
CA TYR A 181 -1.84 9.58 0.41
C TYR A 181 -3.06 8.66 0.35
N ASN A 182 -4.27 9.20 0.56
CA ASN A 182 -5.51 8.43 0.49
C ASN A 182 -5.70 7.72 -0.86
N PHE A 183 -5.32 8.36 -1.96
CA PHE A 183 -5.47 7.83 -3.31
C PHE A 183 -4.57 6.61 -3.58
N PRO A 184 -3.24 6.68 -3.41
CA PRO A 184 -2.37 5.52 -3.60
C PRO A 184 -2.62 4.42 -2.57
N TYR A 185 -3.07 4.76 -1.36
CA TYR A 185 -3.48 3.78 -0.35
C TYR A 185 -4.69 2.96 -0.81
N ALA A 186 -5.75 3.62 -1.26
CA ALA A 186 -6.93 2.94 -1.76
C ALA A 186 -6.64 2.10 -3.01
N LEU A 187 -5.81 2.61 -3.93
CA LEU A 187 -5.35 1.85 -5.08
C LEU A 187 -4.51 0.63 -4.67
N GLY A 188 -3.64 0.79 -3.65
CA GLY A 188 -2.85 -0.28 -3.06
C GLY A 188 -3.72 -1.42 -2.49
N LEU A 189 -4.80 -1.08 -1.78
CA LEU A 189 -5.76 -2.07 -1.26
C LEU A 189 -6.53 -2.77 -2.38
N ALA A 190 -6.96 -2.02 -3.40
CA ALA A 190 -7.66 -2.57 -4.56
C ALA A 190 -6.79 -3.57 -5.32
N VAL A 191 -5.54 -3.20 -5.62
CA VAL A 191 -4.61 -4.10 -6.33
C VAL A 191 -4.19 -5.28 -5.46
N SER A 192 -4.03 -5.10 -4.14
CA SER A 192 -3.75 -6.21 -3.22
C SER A 192 -4.83 -7.28 -3.29
N THR A 193 -6.10 -6.85 -3.23
CA THR A 193 -7.26 -7.74 -3.33
C THR A 193 -7.31 -8.43 -4.69
N LYS A 194 -7.14 -7.67 -5.78
CA LYS A 194 -7.25 -8.21 -7.14
C LYS A 194 -6.11 -9.18 -7.47
N VAL A 195 -4.87 -8.84 -7.12
CA VAL A 195 -3.70 -9.72 -7.30
C VAL A 195 -3.84 -11.00 -6.47
N GLY A 196 -4.28 -10.90 -5.21
CA GLY A 196 -4.54 -12.07 -4.37
C GLY A 196 -5.58 -13.01 -4.98
N ASN A 197 -6.70 -12.47 -5.45
CA ASN A 197 -7.76 -13.25 -6.08
C ASN A 197 -7.31 -13.91 -7.40
N GLU A 198 -6.60 -13.18 -8.26
CA GLU A 198 -6.13 -13.71 -9.56
C GLU A 198 -5.02 -14.76 -9.40
N LEU A 199 -4.12 -14.59 -8.41
CA LEU A 199 -3.13 -15.60 -8.08
C LEU A 199 -3.78 -16.86 -7.47
N GLY A 200 -4.76 -16.70 -6.57
CA GLY A 200 -5.54 -17.79 -6.02
C GLY A 200 -6.36 -18.56 -7.08
N ALA A 201 -6.84 -17.86 -8.11
CA ALA A 201 -7.52 -18.45 -9.26
C ALA A 201 -6.56 -19.06 -10.31
N ASN A 202 -5.26 -19.11 -10.03
CA ASN A 202 -4.20 -19.61 -10.92
C ASN A 202 -4.15 -18.87 -12.28
N ARG A 203 -4.31 -17.54 -12.26
CA ARG A 203 -4.28 -16.66 -13.45
C ARG A 203 -3.11 -15.66 -13.38
N PRO A 204 -1.85 -16.13 -13.45
CA PRO A 204 -0.67 -15.27 -13.24
C PRO A 204 -0.56 -14.13 -14.26
N ASN A 205 -1.01 -14.33 -15.49
CA ASN A 205 -0.98 -13.30 -16.53
C ASN A 205 -1.94 -12.14 -16.23
N LYS A 206 -3.11 -12.42 -15.64
CA LYS A 206 -4.06 -11.38 -15.22
C LYS A 206 -3.56 -10.63 -13.99
N ALA A 207 -3.00 -11.34 -13.01
CA ALA A 207 -2.35 -10.72 -11.85
C ALA A 207 -1.22 -9.75 -12.26
N LYS A 208 -0.40 -10.17 -13.24
CA LYS A 208 0.63 -9.33 -13.85
C LYS A 208 0.03 -8.09 -14.53
N ALA A 209 -0.97 -8.26 -15.41
CA ALA A 209 -1.60 -7.14 -16.10
C ALA A 209 -2.24 -6.12 -15.14
N SER A 210 -2.90 -6.61 -14.09
CA SER A 210 -3.47 -5.78 -13.03
C SER A 210 -2.41 -4.96 -12.31
N SER A 211 -1.29 -5.59 -11.96
CA SER A 211 -0.19 -4.94 -11.25
C SER A 211 0.47 -3.83 -12.08
N TYR A 212 0.74 -4.07 -13.37
CA TYR A 212 1.31 -3.03 -14.24
C TYR A 212 0.30 -1.91 -14.55
N THR A 213 -0.99 -2.21 -14.66
CA THR A 213 -2.02 -1.19 -14.85
C THR A 213 -2.15 -0.30 -13.60
N ALA A 214 -2.17 -0.91 -12.41
CA ALA A 214 -2.17 -0.19 -11.15
C ALA A 214 -0.91 0.66 -10.97
N LEU A 215 0.27 0.16 -11.39
CA LEU A 215 1.50 0.95 -11.38
C LEU A 215 1.37 2.22 -12.24
N LEU A 216 0.84 2.09 -13.47
CA LEU A 216 0.61 3.24 -14.35
C LEU A 216 -0.36 4.27 -13.72
N CYS A 217 -1.46 3.81 -13.14
CA CYS A 217 -2.39 4.66 -12.40
C CYS A 217 -1.70 5.37 -11.23
N SER A 218 -0.87 4.64 -10.46
CA SER A 218 -0.15 5.20 -9.31
C SER A 218 0.86 6.28 -9.73
N CYS A 219 1.57 6.09 -10.85
CA CYS A 219 2.48 7.11 -11.39
C CYS A 219 1.73 8.37 -11.84
N PHE A 220 0.56 8.20 -12.47
CA PHE A 220 -0.30 9.33 -12.82
C PHE A 220 -0.78 10.09 -11.57
N THR A 221 -1.28 9.37 -10.56
CA THR A 221 -1.66 9.96 -9.26
C THR A 221 -0.49 10.69 -8.61
N ALA A 222 0.73 10.13 -8.68
CA ALA A 222 1.93 10.74 -8.13
C ALA A 222 2.27 12.09 -8.78
N ILE A 223 2.19 12.17 -10.12
CA ILE A 223 2.44 13.41 -10.86
C ILE A 223 1.38 14.45 -10.50
N VAL A 224 0.10 14.06 -10.43
CA VAL A 224 -0.98 14.97 -10.04
C VAL A 224 -0.78 15.47 -8.60
N ALA A 225 -0.46 14.59 -7.66
CA ALA A 225 -0.20 14.94 -6.26
C ALA A 225 0.99 15.91 -6.13
N MET A 226 2.09 15.65 -6.85
CA MET A 226 3.24 16.55 -6.90
C MET A 226 2.83 17.93 -7.42
N LEU A 227 2.13 18.01 -8.56
CA LEU A 227 1.70 19.28 -9.15
C LEU A 227 0.79 20.07 -8.21
N VAL A 228 -0.15 19.40 -7.55
CA VAL A 228 -1.07 20.02 -6.58
C VAL A 228 -0.29 20.57 -5.39
N MET A 229 0.62 19.79 -4.79
CA MET A 229 1.37 20.25 -3.60
C MET A 229 2.37 21.37 -3.93
N VAL A 230 3.00 21.32 -5.10
CA VAL A 230 3.88 22.40 -5.57
C VAL A 230 3.07 23.68 -5.80
N SER A 231 1.92 23.58 -6.48
CA SER A 231 1.07 24.75 -6.79
C SER A 231 0.41 25.34 -5.55
N ALA A 232 0.04 24.49 -4.58
CA ALA A 232 -0.60 24.91 -3.34
C ALA A 232 0.39 25.42 -2.28
N SER A 233 1.70 25.35 -2.53
CA SER A 233 2.77 25.68 -1.55
C SER A 233 2.60 27.03 -0.86
N ASN A 234 2.12 28.04 -1.58
CA ASN A 234 1.94 29.41 -1.05
C ASN A 234 0.58 29.68 -0.41
N VAL A 235 -0.43 28.85 -0.69
CA VAL A 235 -1.83 29.11 -0.29
C VAL A 235 -2.29 28.15 0.79
N TRP A 236 -1.74 26.92 0.81
CA TRP A 236 -2.15 25.87 1.74
C TRP A 236 -2.01 26.30 3.20
N GLY A 237 -0.87 26.92 3.56
CA GLY A 237 -0.60 27.37 4.92
C GLY A 237 -1.58 28.41 5.45
N LEU A 238 -2.06 29.30 4.57
CA LEU A 238 -2.98 30.40 4.91
C LEU A 238 -4.34 29.90 5.42
N ILE A 239 -4.71 28.67 5.05
CA ILE A 239 -5.92 28.02 5.57
C ILE A 239 -5.75 27.75 7.07
N PHE A 240 -4.55 27.42 7.54
CA PHE A 240 -4.33 26.97 8.91
C PHE A 240 -3.79 28.05 9.83
N THR A 241 -2.89 28.92 9.35
CA THR A 241 -2.21 29.89 10.21
C THR A 241 -1.91 31.19 9.49
N ASP A 242 -1.77 32.25 10.28
CA ASP A 242 -1.39 33.60 9.83
C ASP A 242 0.07 33.93 10.26
N ASP A 243 0.83 32.96 10.79
CA ASP A 243 2.21 33.13 11.25
C ASP A 243 3.22 33.12 10.09
N GLU A 244 3.93 34.23 9.89
CA GLU A 244 4.85 34.40 8.76
C GLU A 244 6.03 33.40 8.76
N ALA A 245 6.54 33.00 9.93
CA ALA A 245 7.65 32.05 10.02
C ALA A 245 7.20 30.65 9.57
N VAL A 246 6.01 30.22 10.01
CA VAL A 246 5.41 28.95 9.58
C VAL A 246 5.07 28.96 8.09
N LEU A 247 4.51 30.07 7.58
CA LEU A 247 4.17 30.21 6.16
C LEU A 247 5.41 30.18 5.26
N SER A 248 6.50 30.83 5.66
CA SER A 248 7.79 30.81 4.93
C SER A 248 8.40 29.40 4.90
N LEU A 249 8.29 28.66 6.00
CA LEU A 249 8.79 27.28 6.07
C LEU A 249 7.92 26.32 5.25
N LEU A 250 6.61 26.55 5.19
CA LEU A 250 5.69 25.79 4.34
C LEU A 250 5.96 25.97 2.84
N SER A 251 6.14 27.21 2.39
CA SER A 251 6.35 27.51 0.97
C SER A 251 7.62 26.87 0.40
N THR A 252 8.66 26.73 1.23
CA THR A 252 9.91 26.06 0.87
C THR A 252 9.85 24.55 0.98
N THR A 253 9.08 24.02 1.95
CA THR A 253 9.05 22.58 2.25
C THR A 253 8.01 21.81 1.44
N LEU A 254 6.82 22.37 1.21
CA LEU A 254 5.73 21.71 0.47
C LEU A 254 6.14 21.21 -0.93
N PRO A 255 6.92 21.96 -1.74
CA PRO A 255 7.40 21.46 -3.03
C PRO A 255 8.28 20.20 -2.90
N ILE A 256 9.14 20.15 -1.87
CA ILE A 256 10.01 18.99 -1.60
C ILE A 256 9.16 17.77 -1.20
N VAL A 257 8.12 17.98 -0.40
CA VAL A 257 7.15 16.92 -0.07
C VAL A 257 6.39 16.48 -1.32
N GLY A 258 6.03 17.42 -2.22
CA GLY A 258 5.44 17.11 -3.52
C GLY A 258 6.33 16.17 -4.34
N LEU A 259 7.64 16.40 -4.36
CA LEU A 259 8.59 15.49 -4.99
C LEU A 259 8.68 14.13 -4.29
N CYS A 260 8.54 14.07 -2.97
CA CYS A 260 8.50 12.80 -2.23
C CYS A 260 7.30 11.94 -2.67
N GLU A 261 6.17 12.56 -3.05
CA GLU A 261 4.98 11.83 -3.51
C GLU A 261 5.20 11.06 -4.82
N LEU A 262 6.15 11.50 -5.66
CA LEU A 262 6.54 10.76 -6.86
C LEU A 262 7.04 9.35 -6.55
N GLY A 263 7.76 9.19 -5.42
CA GLY A 263 8.19 7.88 -4.93
C GLY A 263 7.13 7.18 -4.09
N ASN A 264 6.45 7.94 -3.22
CA ASN A 264 5.51 7.42 -2.24
C ASN A 264 4.30 6.72 -2.88
N CYS A 265 3.72 7.32 -3.93
CA CYS A 265 2.53 6.79 -4.59
C CYS A 265 2.79 5.40 -5.22
N PRO A 266 3.79 5.23 -6.13
CA PRO A 266 4.15 3.90 -6.64
C PRO A 266 4.60 2.94 -5.54
N GLN A 267 5.39 3.39 -4.56
CA GLN A 267 5.85 2.54 -3.46
C GLN A 267 4.67 1.94 -2.68
N THR A 268 3.67 2.75 -2.35
CA THR A 268 2.46 2.31 -1.64
C THR A 268 1.64 1.31 -2.45
N THR A 269 1.45 1.57 -3.74
CA THR A 269 0.72 0.65 -4.61
C THR A 269 1.47 -0.68 -4.79
N ILE A 270 2.81 -0.66 -4.94
CA ILE A 270 3.63 -1.87 -5.04
C ILE A 270 3.63 -2.65 -3.71
N CYS A 271 3.66 -1.97 -2.56
CA CYS A 271 3.45 -2.62 -1.25
C CYS A 271 2.14 -3.43 -1.25
N GLY A 272 1.05 -2.83 -1.75
CA GLY A 272 -0.23 -3.53 -1.93
C GLY A 272 -0.11 -4.78 -2.82
N MET A 273 0.61 -4.70 -3.94
CA MET A 273 0.84 -5.86 -4.82
C MET A 273 1.65 -6.97 -4.13
N LEU A 274 2.68 -6.59 -3.35
CA LEU A 274 3.49 -7.55 -2.60
C LEU A 274 2.66 -8.22 -1.51
N SER A 275 1.83 -7.48 -0.78
CA SER A 275 0.88 -8.03 0.19
C SER A 275 -0.12 -8.98 -0.46
N GLY A 276 -0.71 -8.57 -1.60
CA GLY A 276 -1.63 -9.42 -2.37
C GLY A 276 -0.97 -10.70 -2.93
N SER A 277 0.35 -10.71 -3.10
CA SER A 277 1.12 -11.91 -3.49
C SER A 277 1.75 -12.66 -2.32
N ALA A 278 1.29 -12.41 -1.08
CA ALA A 278 1.78 -13.02 0.15
C ALA A 278 3.28 -12.80 0.42
N ARG A 279 3.82 -11.65 0.00
CA ARG A 279 5.22 -11.23 0.21
C ARG A 279 5.38 -9.83 0.86
N PRO A 280 4.59 -9.46 1.88
CA PRO A 280 4.72 -8.13 2.51
C PRO A 280 6.11 -7.89 3.12
N ALA A 281 6.78 -8.94 3.60
CA ALA A 281 8.12 -8.86 4.18
C ALA A 281 9.19 -8.29 3.24
N LEU A 282 9.08 -8.53 1.92
CA LEU A 282 10.02 -7.96 0.95
C LEU A 282 9.89 -6.44 0.87
N GLY A 283 8.65 -5.93 0.84
CA GLY A 283 8.37 -4.50 0.85
C GLY A 283 8.83 -3.85 2.15
N ALA A 284 8.60 -4.51 3.29
CA ALA A 284 9.06 -4.04 4.59
C ALA A 284 10.59 -3.93 4.68
N LYS A 285 11.34 -4.96 4.21
CA LYS A 285 12.81 -4.94 4.16
C LYS A 285 13.34 -3.79 3.30
N ILE A 286 12.77 -3.58 2.12
CA ILE A 286 13.15 -2.49 1.21
C ILE A 286 12.88 -1.12 1.84
N ASN A 287 11.69 -0.92 2.42
CA ASN A 287 11.32 0.32 3.11
C ASN A 287 12.29 0.60 4.27
N PHE A 288 12.54 -0.40 5.12
CA PHE A 288 13.43 -0.26 6.27
C PHE A 288 14.84 0.15 5.83
N LEU A 289 15.44 -0.58 4.88
CA LEU A 289 16.78 -0.29 4.40
C LEU A 289 16.88 1.11 3.76
N SER A 290 15.84 1.53 3.02
CA SER A 290 15.85 2.83 2.35
C SER A 290 15.72 4.00 3.33
N PHE A 291 14.77 3.94 4.28
CA PHE A 291 14.56 5.03 5.23
C PHE A 291 15.66 5.12 6.30
N TYR A 292 16.15 3.98 6.80
CA TYR A 292 17.15 3.96 7.87
C TYR A 292 18.59 3.91 7.35
N GLY A 293 18.83 3.17 6.27
CA GLY A 293 20.16 3.04 5.69
C GLY A 293 20.59 4.24 4.85
N VAL A 294 19.65 4.94 4.22
CA VAL A 294 19.95 6.11 3.36
C VAL A 294 19.32 7.39 3.90
N GLY A 295 18.00 7.40 4.10
CA GLY A 295 17.29 8.63 4.44
C GLY A 295 17.71 9.27 5.75
N LEU A 296 17.90 8.45 6.79
CA LEU A 296 18.29 8.93 8.11
C LEU A 296 19.72 9.50 8.11
N PRO A 297 20.77 8.81 7.61
CA PRO A 297 22.10 9.39 7.49
C PRO A 297 22.14 10.68 6.67
N VAL A 298 21.50 10.69 5.49
CA VAL A 298 21.46 11.88 4.62
C VAL A 298 20.71 13.02 5.30
N GLY A 299 19.57 12.73 5.93
CA GLY A 299 18.77 13.71 6.65
C GLY A 299 19.51 14.33 7.83
N LEU A 300 20.17 13.51 8.66
CA LEU A 300 20.97 14.01 9.79
C LEU A 300 22.17 14.82 9.31
N PHE A 301 22.85 14.37 8.25
CA PHE A 301 23.99 15.08 7.68
C PHE A 301 23.60 16.44 7.10
N LEU A 302 22.51 16.53 6.34
CA LEU A 302 22.02 17.80 5.81
C LEU A 302 21.45 18.71 6.91
N CYS A 303 20.73 18.13 7.88
CA CYS A 303 20.15 18.87 9.00
C CYS A 303 21.21 19.54 9.87
N PHE A 304 22.19 18.77 10.36
CA PHE A 304 23.19 19.24 11.32
C PHE A 304 24.51 19.67 10.68
N GLY A 305 24.94 19.03 9.59
CA GLY A 305 26.22 19.33 8.94
C GLY A 305 26.19 20.59 8.08
N PHE A 306 25.09 20.83 7.36
CA PHE A 306 24.89 22.03 6.54
C PHE A 306 23.93 23.05 7.18
N HIS A 307 23.46 22.78 8.40
CA HIS A 307 22.51 23.64 9.12
C HIS A 307 21.22 23.96 8.32
N LEU A 308 20.77 23.04 7.45
CA LEU A 308 19.53 23.20 6.66
C LEU A 308 18.25 22.97 7.49
N GLY A 309 18.39 22.59 8.77
CA GLY A 309 17.28 22.41 9.70
C GLY A 309 16.18 21.45 9.20
N LEU A 310 14.92 21.89 9.28
CA LEU A 310 13.76 21.09 8.84
C LEU A 310 13.85 20.69 7.37
N LEU A 311 14.35 21.58 6.51
CA LEU A 311 14.51 21.32 5.08
C LEU A 311 15.49 20.16 4.82
N GLY A 312 16.57 20.08 5.60
CA GLY A 312 17.53 18.97 5.55
C GLY A 312 16.88 17.61 5.84
N LEU A 313 15.96 17.56 6.81
CA LEU A 313 15.20 16.34 7.14
C LEU A 313 14.23 15.91 6.02
N PHE A 314 13.67 16.85 5.27
CA PHE A 314 12.82 16.55 4.11
C PHE A 314 13.63 16.13 2.89
N LEU A 315 14.82 16.69 2.67
CA LEU A 315 15.75 16.20 1.64
C LEU A 315 16.25 14.78 1.95
N GLY A 316 16.51 14.48 3.23
CA GLY A 316 16.76 13.11 3.68
C GLY A 316 15.61 12.17 3.36
N LEU A 317 14.36 12.59 3.63
CA LEU A 317 13.17 11.82 3.27
C LEU A 317 13.09 11.58 1.75
N LEU A 318 13.35 12.61 0.93
CA LEU A 318 13.34 12.52 -0.53
C LEU A 318 14.36 11.49 -1.03
N SER A 319 15.58 11.51 -0.48
CA SER A 319 16.62 10.54 -0.85
C SER A 319 16.19 9.10 -0.58
N ALA A 320 15.57 8.84 0.58
CA ALA A 320 15.01 7.52 0.90
C ALA A 320 13.88 7.12 -0.05
N GLN A 321 12.99 8.05 -0.40
CA GLN A 321 11.89 7.77 -1.32
C GLN A 321 12.37 7.40 -2.72
N ILE A 322 13.42 8.05 -3.22
CA ILE A 322 14.03 7.73 -4.52
C ILE A 322 14.58 6.30 -4.49
N VAL A 323 15.40 5.96 -3.49
CA VAL A 323 15.99 4.62 -3.36
C VAL A 323 14.90 3.55 -3.21
N CYS A 324 13.91 3.82 -2.36
CA CYS A 324 12.81 2.90 -2.10
C CYS A 324 11.98 2.65 -3.36
N ALA A 325 11.56 3.70 -4.07
CA ALA A 325 10.76 3.59 -5.28
C ALA A 325 11.47 2.77 -6.36
N ILE A 326 12.78 3.01 -6.57
CA ILE A 326 13.59 2.24 -7.52
C ILE A 326 13.64 0.76 -7.11
N ALA A 327 13.96 0.47 -5.85
CA ALA A 327 14.04 -0.89 -5.35
C ALA A 327 12.70 -1.64 -5.43
N MET A 328 11.58 -0.95 -5.14
CA MET A 328 10.23 -1.50 -5.23
C MET A 328 9.84 -1.81 -6.68
N VAL A 329 10.16 -0.93 -7.63
CA VAL A 329 9.93 -1.19 -9.06
C VAL A 329 10.79 -2.36 -9.55
N ILE A 330 12.05 -2.47 -9.11
CA ILE A 330 12.90 -3.62 -9.41
C ILE A 330 12.29 -4.91 -8.84
N ALA A 331 11.84 -4.90 -7.58
CA ALA A 331 11.22 -6.06 -6.95
C ALA A 331 9.95 -6.52 -7.70
N LEU A 332 9.13 -5.56 -8.16
CA LEU A 332 7.94 -5.86 -8.95
C LEU A 332 8.30 -6.45 -10.32
N THR A 333 9.23 -5.82 -11.05
CA THR A 333 9.62 -6.26 -12.41
C THR A 333 10.32 -7.61 -12.41
N ARG A 334 11.02 -7.95 -11.33
CA ARG A 334 11.66 -9.25 -11.11
C ARG A 334 10.73 -10.33 -10.56
N THR A 335 9.46 -10.01 -10.28
CA THR A 335 8.51 -11.01 -9.77
C THR A 335 8.16 -12.02 -10.86
N ASP A 336 8.46 -13.30 -10.60
CA ASP A 336 7.93 -14.41 -11.40
C ASP A 336 6.48 -14.70 -10.97
N TRP A 337 5.56 -14.30 -11.83
CA TRP A 337 4.13 -14.45 -11.61
C TRP A 337 3.66 -15.90 -11.64
N LYS A 338 4.33 -16.79 -12.41
CA LYS A 338 3.99 -18.21 -12.43
C LYS A 338 4.39 -18.88 -11.13
N GLU A 339 5.59 -18.56 -10.64
CA GLU A 339 6.08 -19.01 -9.34
C GLU A 339 5.13 -18.54 -8.22
N GLN A 340 4.67 -17.28 -8.27
CA GLN A 340 3.72 -16.77 -7.27
C GLN A 340 2.35 -17.46 -7.32
N ALA A 341 1.84 -17.82 -8.51
CA ALA A 341 0.59 -18.58 -8.62
C ALA A 341 0.75 -20.01 -8.06
N ASN A 342 1.89 -20.66 -8.33
CA ASN A 342 2.22 -21.97 -7.74
C ASN A 342 2.33 -21.88 -6.22
N ARG A 343 2.99 -20.83 -5.70
CA ARG A 343 3.08 -20.58 -4.25
C ARG A 343 1.71 -20.33 -3.63
N ALA A 344 0.85 -19.54 -4.28
CA ALA A 344 -0.52 -19.34 -3.84
C ALA A 344 -1.28 -20.67 -3.77
N LYS A 345 -1.12 -21.55 -4.77
CA LYS A 345 -1.70 -22.90 -4.78
C LYS A 345 -1.15 -23.78 -3.64
N LYS A 346 0.13 -23.72 -3.30
CA LYS A 346 0.69 -24.45 -2.16
C LYS A 346 0.12 -23.95 -0.82
N LEU A 347 0.00 -22.62 -0.67
CA LEU A 347 -0.56 -21.99 0.53
C LEU A 347 -2.05 -22.28 0.71
N THR A 348 -2.82 -22.47 -0.38
CA THR A 348 -4.25 -22.82 -0.31
C THR A 348 -4.51 -24.33 -0.37
N GLY A 349 -3.59 -25.10 -0.97
CA GLY A 349 -3.67 -26.55 -1.19
C GLY A 349 -3.11 -27.43 -0.07
N GLY A 350 -2.42 -26.84 0.92
CA GLY A 350 -1.87 -27.55 2.08
C GLY A 350 -2.87 -28.26 2.99
N MET A 351 -4.19 -28.19 2.71
CA MET A 351 -5.21 -28.96 3.42
C MET A 351 -5.63 -30.26 2.68
N GLY A 352 -5.12 -30.51 1.46
CA GLY A 352 -5.60 -31.60 0.60
C GLY A 352 -4.69 -32.81 0.44
N GLU A 353 -3.41 -32.72 0.77
CA GLU A 353 -2.44 -33.81 0.55
C GLU A 353 -1.50 -33.97 1.75
N ILE A 354 -2.05 -34.38 2.90
CA ILE A 354 -1.28 -35.14 3.90
C ILE A 354 -1.62 -36.61 3.66
N ASN A 355 -1.03 -37.19 2.63
CA ASN A 355 -0.93 -38.63 2.51
C ASN A 355 0.46 -38.95 1.95
N GLY A 356 1.36 -39.34 2.86
CA GLY A 356 2.56 -40.08 2.53
C GLY A 356 3.81 -39.24 2.23
N GLU A 357 4.76 -39.37 3.15
CA GLU A 357 6.21 -39.30 2.95
C GLU A 357 6.95 -37.96 3.17
N ASN A 358 7.75 -38.02 4.25
CA ASN A 358 9.04 -37.40 4.52
C ASN A 358 9.07 -35.98 5.10
N ASN A 359 9.15 -35.96 6.44
CA ASN A 359 9.29 -34.83 7.36
C ASN A 359 10.62 -34.05 7.27
N GLU A 360 11.46 -34.26 6.25
CA GLU A 360 12.78 -33.61 6.17
C GLU A 360 12.76 -32.32 5.32
N ASP A 361 11.80 -32.15 4.41
CA ASP A 361 11.72 -30.98 3.53
C ASP A 361 11.01 -29.77 4.16
N VAL A 362 10.23 -30.00 5.23
CA VAL A 362 9.49 -28.94 5.96
C VAL A 362 10.45 -28.06 6.76
N GLU A 363 11.54 -28.62 7.27
CA GLU A 363 12.53 -27.90 8.06
C GLU A 363 13.47 -27.06 7.17
N ALA A 364 13.76 -27.54 5.95
CA ALA A 364 14.51 -26.78 4.95
C ALA A 364 13.73 -25.56 4.43
N ALA A 365 12.42 -25.68 4.24
CA ALA A 365 11.56 -24.56 3.83
C ALA A 365 11.39 -23.51 4.94
N ALA A 366 11.48 -23.90 6.21
CA ALA A 366 11.45 -22.98 7.35
C ALA A 366 12.78 -22.22 7.52
N SER A 367 13.92 -22.84 7.18
CA SER A 367 15.25 -22.20 7.32
C SER A 367 15.53 -21.11 6.28
N GLU A 368 14.87 -21.13 5.12
CA GLU A 368 14.91 -20.00 4.17
C GLU A 368 13.96 -18.85 4.54
N CYS A 369 13.18 -19.01 5.62
CA CYS A 369 12.14 -18.08 6.05
C CYS A 369 12.55 -17.16 7.23
N PHE A 370 13.79 -17.26 7.72
CA PHE A 370 14.34 -16.37 8.76
C PHE A 370 15.32 -15.34 8.22
#